data_AF-A0A3D0JXS9-F1
#
_entry.id   AF-A0A3D0JXS9-F1
#
_cell.length_a   1.000
_cell.length_b   1.000
_cell.length_c   1.000
_cell.angle_alpha   90.00
_cell.angle_beta   90.00
_cell.angle_gamma   90.00
#
_symmetry.space_group_name_H-M   'P 1'
#
loop_
_entity.id
_entity.type
_entity.pdbx_description
1 polymer ?
#
loop_
_entity_poly.entity_id
_entity_poly.type
_entity_poly.pdbx_seq_one_letter_code
_entity_poly.pdbx_strand_id
1 'polypeptide(L)'
;MKVIAAGQVAKPIVLGAAPRRAPVVVLAGLRGAPGTGGGGGGAGVSSFNGRTGVVSLTGSDVNAALAYTPANLASLAAVALSGSYADLSGLPIFSAVALSGAYGDLAGKPFIPETPGDIGAATEAQGALADTAVQPGALSVQLDLKVDKVAGYGLSQENFTAAEKAKLAGLEGSHYRGTFINFTALQTALPNAEEGDYADVDAGAGAPVQRYIWDESDSEWVA
;
A
#
# COMPACT_ATOMS: atom_id res chain seq x y z
N MET A 1 43.94 11.37 -40.81
CA MET A 1 43.49 9.97 -40.59
C MET A 1 44.62 9.24 -39.88
N LYS A 2 44.43 8.63 -38.72
CA LYS A 2 43.49 7.52 -38.52
C LYS A 2 43.00 7.49 -37.07
N VAL A 3 41.71 7.76 -36.90
CA VAL A 3 40.97 7.51 -35.66
C VAL A 3 40.93 5.99 -35.49
N ILE A 4 41.43 5.48 -34.36
CA ILE A 4 41.33 4.05 -34.05
C ILE A 4 39.99 3.86 -33.33
N ALA A 5 39.03 3.26 -34.02
CA ALA A 5 37.70 2.99 -33.49
C ALA A 5 37.73 1.94 -32.37
N ALA A 6 36.78 2.07 -31.43
CA ALA A 6 36.54 1.13 -30.35
C ALA A 6 36.33 -0.30 -30.90
N GLY A 7 37.14 -1.25 -30.43
CA GLY A 7 36.99 -2.69 -30.75
C GLY A 7 38.22 -3.40 -31.32
N GLN A 8 39.35 -2.73 -31.55
CA GLN A 8 40.59 -3.41 -31.94
C GLN A 8 41.41 -3.77 -30.70
N VAL A 9 41.19 -4.97 -30.17
CA VAL A 9 42.09 -5.58 -29.17
C VAL A 9 43.46 -5.72 -29.82
N ALA A 10 44.49 -5.10 -29.23
CA ALA A 10 45.85 -5.32 -29.65
C ALA A 10 46.12 -6.83 -29.64
N LYS A 11 46.37 -7.41 -30.82
CA LYS A 11 46.74 -8.83 -30.93
C LYS A 11 47.95 -9.04 -30.01
N PRO A 12 47.88 -9.96 -29.04
CA PRO A 12 49.04 -10.23 -28.20
C PRO A 12 50.19 -10.64 -29.12
N ILE A 13 51.34 -9.98 -28.99
CA ILE A 13 52.56 -10.45 -29.64
C ILE A 13 52.84 -11.81 -29.02
N VAL A 14 52.54 -12.86 -29.76
CA VAL A 14 53.02 -14.21 -29.46
C VAL A 14 54.52 -14.14 -29.69
N LEU A 15 55.29 -13.91 -28.62
CA LEU A 15 56.72 -14.22 -28.64
C LEU A 15 56.81 -15.75 -28.78
N GLY A 16 56.85 -16.22 -30.03
CA GLY A 16 57.22 -17.58 -30.33
C GLY A 16 58.53 -17.87 -29.60
N ALA A 17 58.58 -19.00 -28.89
CA ALA A 17 59.77 -19.43 -28.17
C ALA A 17 60.95 -19.46 -29.14
N ALA A 18 61.78 -18.42 -29.10
CA ALA A 18 63.04 -18.41 -29.81
C ALA A 18 63.81 -19.66 -29.35
N PRO A 19 64.46 -20.40 -30.25
CA PRO A 19 65.34 -21.49 -29.83
C PRO A 19 66.29 -20.88 -28.81
N ARG A 20 66.21 -21.35 -27.56
CA ARG A 20 67.09 -20.90 -26.48
C ARG A 20 68.48 -21.05 -27.04
N ARG A 21 69.15 -19.92 -27.33
CA ARG A 21 70.51 -19.91 -27.84
C ARG A 21 71.26 -20.92 -26.98
N ALA A 22 71.76 -22.00 -27.61
CA ALA A 22 72.53 -23.02 -26.91
C ALA A 22 73.50 -22.26 -25.99
N PRO A 23 73.64 -22.64 -24.71
CA PRO A 23 74.46 -21.88 -23.78
C PRO A 23 75.79 -21.67 -24.49
N VAL A 24 76.08 -20.41 -24.81
CA VAL A 24 77.41 -20.07 -25.29
C VAL A 24 78.24 -20.40 -24.08
N VAL A 25 78.90 -21.56 -24.14
CA VAL A 25 80.07 -21.81 -23.32
C VAL A 25 81.01 -20.72 -23.81
N VAL A 26 80.93 -19.56 -23.16
CA VAL A 26 82.05 -18.64 -23.13
C VAL A 26 83.10 -19.51 -22.49
N LEU A 27 83.95 -20.10 -23.33
CA LEU A 27 85.20 -20.68 -22.89
C LEU A 27 85.90 -19.50 -22.25
N ALA A 28 85.72 -19.38 -20.93
CA ALA A 28 86.22 -18.27 -20.15
C ALA A 28 87.68 -18.13 -20.54
N GLY A 29 88.05 -16.91 -20.95
CA GLY A 29 89.35 -16.62 -21.53
C GLY A 29 90.44 -17.36 -20.79
N LEU A 30 91.35 -17.95 -21.56
CA LEU A 30 92.60 -18.55 -21.13
C LEU A 30 93.07 -17.86 -19.83
N ARG A 31 92.80 -18.46 -18.67
CA ARG A 31 93.29 -17.90 -17.40
C ARG A 31 94.80 -18.04 -17.47
N GLY A 32 95.50 -16.92 -17.34
CA GLY A 32 96.96 -16.91 -17.29
C GLY A 32 97.48 -17.92 -16.27
N ALA A 33 98.65 -18.48 -16.56
CA ALA A 33 99.35 -19.36 -15.64
C ALA A 33 99.41 -18.73 -14.22
N PRO A 34 99.39 -19.55 -13.15
CA PRO A 34 99.42 -19.04 -11.78
C PRO A 34 100.62 -18.11 -11.58
N GLY A 35 100.36 -16.81 -11.38
CA GLY A 35 101.42 -15.82 -11.17
C GLY A 35 102.05 -16.00 -9.79
N THR A 36 103.33 -16.37 -9.77
CA THR A 36 104.18 -16.29 -8.58
C THR A 36 104.57 -14.83 -8.36
N GLY A 37 103.78 -14.07 -7.60
CA GLY A 37 104.22 -12.82 -7.00
C GLY A 37 103.51 -11.54 -7.45
N GLY A 38 103.15 -10.72 -6.45
CA GLY A 38 103.25 -9.26 -6.47
C GLY A 38 102.29 -8.45 -7.35
N GLY A 39 101.24 -7.89 -6.72
CA GLY A 39 100.79 -6.52 -7.02
C GLY A 39 99.67 -6.35 -8.04
N GLY A 40 98.42 -6.40 -7.55
CA GLY A 40 97.37 -5.48 -8.02
C GLY A 40 96.82 -5.67 -9.43
N GLY A 41 96.01 -6.71 -9.64
CA GLY A 41 95.04 -6.77 -10.74
C GLY A 41 94.91 -8.14 -11.41
N GLY A 42 93.94 -8.95 -10.97
CA GLY A 42 93.37 -10.01 -11.82
C GLY A 42 93.74 -11.47 -11.51
N ALA A 43 94.30 -11.81 -10.35
CA ALA A 43 94.41 -13.21 -9.94
C ALA A 43 93.09 -13.67 -9.28
N GLY A 44 92.38 -14.59 -9.94
CA GLY A 44 91.21 -15.25 -9.34
C GLY A 44 91.59 -16.05 -8.09
N VAL A 45 90.61 -16.69 -7.46
CA VAL A 45 90.82 -17.57 -6.28
C VAL A 45 91.95 -18.58 -6.53
N SER A 46 93.03 -18.51 -5.75
CA SER A 46 94.24 -19.35 -5.89
C SER A 46 94.16 -20.64 -5.07
N SER A 47 93.34 -20.63 -4.02
CA SER A 47 92.93 -21.80 -3.27
C SER A 47 91.59 -21.56 -2.58
N PHE A 48 90.82 -22.62 -2.33
CA PHE A 48 89.59 -22.58 -1.55
C PHE A 48 89.31 -23.95 -0.94
N ASN A 49 89.04 -23.99 0.38
CA ASN A 49 88.71 -25.21 1.12
C ASN A 49 89.65 -26.39 0.80
N GLY A 50 90.96 -26.15 0.85
CA GLY A 50 91.99 -27.16 0.57
C GLY A 50 92.30 -27.44 -0.91
N ARG A 51 91.49 -26.96 -1.86
CA ARG A 51 91.75 -27.06 -3.31
C ARG A 51 92.69 -25.94 -3.74
N THR A 52 93.69 -26.21 -4.58
CA THR A 52 94.67 -25.24 -5.09
C THR A 52 94.67 -25.18 -6.62
N GLY A 53 95.18 -24.09 -7.21
CA GLY A 53 95.26 -23.92 -8.67
C GLY A 53 94.02 -23.20 -9.25
N VAL A 54 93.60 -23.56 -10.47
CA VAL A 54 92.39 -22.98 -11.08
C VAL A 54 91.15 -23.56 -10.38
N VAL A 55 90.56 -22.81 -9.45
CA VAL A 55 89.34 -23.24 -8.74
C VAL A 55 88.09 -22.67 -9.43
N SER A 56 87.16 -23.56 -9.80
CA SER A 56 85.78 -23.20 -10.18
C SER A 56 84.88 -23.44 -8.98
N LEU A 57 84.27 -22.37 -8.46
CA LEU A 57 83.40 -22.42 -7.30
C LEU A 57 81.94 -22.57 -7.76
N THR A 58 81.24 -23.49 -7.13
CA THR A 58 79.78 -23.63 -7.20
C THR A 58 79.14 -23.08 -5.91
N GLY A 59 77.81 -22.90 -5.92
CA GLY A 59 77.07 -22.53 -4.71
C GLY A 59 77.26 -23.52 -3.56
N SER A 60 77.51 -24.81 -3.87
CA SER A 60 77.75 -25.83 -2.85
C SER A 60 79.12 -25.66 -2.16
N ASP A 61 80.16 -25.26 -2.89
CA ASP A 61 81.49 -25.02 -2.32
C ASP A 61 81.43 -23.89 -1.27
N VAL A 62 80.71 -22.80 -1.61
CA VAL A 62 80.54 -21.64 -0.73
C VAL A 62 79.68 -21.98 0.49
N ASN A 63 78.55 -22.64 0.29
CA ASN A 63 77.66 -23.05 1.38
C ASN A 63 78.37 -23.97 2.40
N ALA A 64 79.16 -24.93 1.91
CA ALA A 64 79.92 -25.84 2.77
C ALA A 64 80.99 -25.10 3.60
N ALA A 65 81.75 -24.19 2.99
CA ALA A 65 82.81 -23.44 3.69
C ALA A 65 82.24 -22.45 4.73
N LEU A 66 81.06 -21.89 4.47
CA LEU A 66 80.37 -20.98 5.39
C LEU A 66 79.49 -21.72 6.41
N ALA A 67 79.41 -23.06 6.35
CA ALA A 67 78.46 -23.87 7.12
C ALA A 67 77.01 -23.35 7.01
N TYR A 68 76.65 -22.83 5.84
CA TYR A 68 75.36 -22.20 5.57
C TYR A 68 74.41 -23.18 4.88
N THR A 69 73.21 -23.35 5.42
CA THR A 69 72.13 -24.12 4.78
C THR A 69 71.06 -23.14 4.29
N PRO A 70 70.86 -22.98 2.96
CA PRO A 70 69.87 -22.06 2.44
C PRO A 70 68.45 -22.51 2.79
N ALA A 71 67.56 -21.54 3.02
CA ALA A 71 66.15 -21.82 3.24
C ALA A 71 65.54 -22.53 2.02
N ASN A 72 64.71 -23.55 2.27
CA ASN A 72 63.96 -24.20 1.20
C ASN A 72 62.80 -23.30 0.76
N LEU A 73 62.94 -22.63 -0.38
CA LEU A 73 61.88 -21.80 -0.94
C LEU A 73 60.57 -22.55 -1.17
N ALA A 74 60.62 -23.86 -1.42
CA ALA A 74 59.43 -24.67 -1.64
C ALA A 74 58.61 -24.94 -0.36
N SER A 75 59.18 -24.72 0.84
CA SER A 75 58.47 -24.88 2.11
C SER A 75 57.90 -23.56 2.67
N LEU A 76 58.15 -22.43 2.00
CA LEU A 76 57.58 -21.14 2.38
C LEU A 76 56.17 -20.99 1.81
N ALA A 77 55.29 -20.32 2.55
CA ALA A 77 53.97 -19.94 2.05
C ALA A 77 54.09 -18.93 0.89
N ALA A 78 53.12 -18.93 -0.03
CA ALA A 78 53.12 -18.06 -1.21
C ALA A 78 53.29 -16.57 -0.85
N VAL A 79 52.68 -16.13 0.25
CA VAL A 79 52.80 -14.75 0.79
C VAL A 79 54.24 -14.31 1.03
N ALA A 80 55.15 -15.25 1.36
CA ALA A 80 56.55 -14.93 1.62
C ALA A 80 57.34 -14.57 0.34
N LEU A 81 56.83 -14.97 -0.84
CA LEU A 81 57.45 -14.63 -2.13
C LEU A 81 56.75 -13.44 -2.80
N SER A 82 55.41 -13.35 -2.67
CA SER A 82 54.64 -12.32 -3.37
C SER A 82 54.47 -11.02 -2.58
N GLY A 83 54.47 -11.08 -1.24
CA GLY A 83 54.04 -9.98 -0.38
C GLY A 83 52.55 -9.62 -0.51
N SER A 84 51.77 -10.37 -1.28
CA SER A 84 50.35 -10.13 -1.51
C SER A 84 49.53 -10.65 -0.33
N TYR A 85 48.67 -9.79 0.22
CA TYR A 85 47.76 -10.20 1.30
C TYR A 85 46.76 -11.28 0.86
N ALA A 86 46.46 -11.36 -0.44
CA ALA A 86 45.56 -12.36 -1.01
C ALA A 86 46.13 -13.80 -0.92
N ASP A 87 47.42 -13.95 -0.64
CA ASP A 87 48.09 -15.25 -0.56
C ASP A 87 48.02 -15.87 0.84
N LEU A 88 47.38 -15.18 1.79
CA LEU A 88 47.06 -15.75 3.09
C LEU A 88 45.95 -16.81 2.94
N SER A 89 46.07 -17.89 3.71
CA SER A 89 45.03 -18.91 3.81
C SER A 89 44.27 -18.78 5.12
N GLY A 90 43.01 -19.23 5.17
CA GLY A 90 42.23 -19.25 6.41
C GLY A 90 41.78 -17.87 6.90
N LEU A 91 41.57 -16.92 5.99
CA LEU A 91 41.03 -15.62 6.35
C LEU A 91 39.60 -15.78 6.92
N PRO A 92 39.24 -15.03 7.97
CA PRO A 92 37.86 -14.96 8.46
C PRO A 92 36.89 -14.54 7.34
N ILE A 93 35.74 -15.20 7.27
CA ILE A 93 34.64 -14.80 6.39
C ILE A 93 33.66 -13.98 7.23
N PHE A 94 33.47 -12.71 6.85
CA PHE A 94 32.47 -11.84 7.45
C PHE A 94 31.14 -11.93 6.70
N SER A 95 30.03 -11.69 7.40
CA SER A 95 28.73 -11.49 6.75
C SER A 95 28.71 -10.17 5.98
N ALA A 96 27.86 -10.06 4.95
CA ALA A 96 27.75 -8.85 4.13
C ALA A 96 27.50 -7.58 4.97
N VAL A 97 26.65 -7.70 5.99
CA VAL A 97 26.32 -6.60 6.92
C VAL A 97 27.55 -6.02 7.63
N ALA A 98 28.57 -6.85 7.92
CA ALA A 98 29.80 -6.40 8.56
C ALA A 98 30.70 -5.57 7.62
N LEU A 99 30.53 -5.70 6.30
CA LEU A 99 31.32 -4.99 5.30
C LEU A 99 30.61 -3.72 4.80
N SER A 100 29.29 -3.77 4.62
CA SER A 100 28.53 -2.67 4.03
C SER A 100 27.93 -1.70 5.06
N GLY A 101 27.58 -2.19 6.25
CA GLY A 101 26.75 -1.46 7.22
C GLY A 101 25.32 -1.16 6.76
N ALA A 102 24.88 -1.67 5.60
CA ALA A 102 23.57 -1.42 5.05
C ALA A 102 22.50 -2.26 5.77
N TYR A 103 21.36 -1.63 6.11
CA TYR A 103 20.21 -2.34 6.68
C TYR A 103 19.68 -3.46 5.76
N GLY A 104 19.87 -3.30 4.45
CA GLY A 104 19.53 -4.31 3.44
C GLY A 104 20.14 -5.69 3.72
N ASP A 105 21.34 -5.73 4.30
CA ASP A 105 22.15 -6.95 4.46
C ASP A 105 21.77 -7.81 5.68
N LEU A 106 20.84 -7.34 6.50
CA LEU A 106 20.32 -8.10 7.63
C LEU A 106 19.36 -9.21 7.15
N ALA A 107 19.59 -10.43 7.59
CA ALA A 107 18.64 -11.53 7.48
C ALA A 107 17.61 -11.49 8.62
N GLY A 108 16.40 -12.00 8.39
CA GLY A 108 15.38 -12.12 9.45
C GLY A 108 14.84 -10.78 9.97
N LYS A 109 14.81 -9.75 9.12
CA LYS A 109 14.27 -8.43 9.48
C LYS A 109 12.80 -8.54 9.92
N PRO A 110 12.38 -7.82 10.98
CA PRO A 110 10.97 -7.65 11.28
C PRO A 110 10.22 -7.08 10.07
N PHE A 111 8.98 -7.53 9.88
CA PHE A 111 8.10 -6.90 8.89
C PHE A 111 7.68 -5.52 9.41
N ILE A 112 8.03 -4.48 8.66
CA ILE A 112 7.58 -3.11 8.91
C ILE A 112 6.49 -2.83 7.88
N PRO A 113 5.23 -2.58 8.31
CA PRO A 113 4.17 -2.15 7.42
C PRO A 113 4.57 -0.89 6.64
N GLU A 114 4.43 -0.91 5.31
CA GLU A 114 4.71 0.25 4.44
C GLU A 114 3.42 0.94 3.96
N THR A 115 2.31 0.19 3.94
CA THR A 115 1.00 0.65 3.53
C THR A 115 -0.04 0.37 4.61
N PRO A 116 -1.14 1.14 4.68
CA PRO A 116 -2.25 0.85 5.59
C PRO A 116 -2.83 -0.57 5.40
N GLY A 117 -2.77 -1.13 4.18
CA GLY A 117 -3.22 -2.49 3.88
C GLY A 117 -2.43 -3.57 4.62
N ASP A 118 -1.16 -3.32 4.94
CA ASP A 118 -0.28 -4.28 5.63
C ASP A 118 -0.72 -4.59 7.06
N ILE A 119 -1.48 -3.69 7.68
CA ILE A 119 -2.09 -3.88 9.01
C ILE A 119 -3.59 -4.14 8.94
N GLY A 120 -4.15 -4.30 7.73
CA GLY A 120 -5.59 -4.43 7.52
C GLY A 120 -6.37 -3.15 7.83
N ALA A 121 -5.75 -1.97 7.67
CA ALA A 121 -6.47 -0.71 7.83
C ALA A 121 -7.55 -0.56 6.76
N ALA A 122 -8.60 0.18 7.10
CA ALA A 122 -9.67 0.50 6.16
C ALA A 122 -9.13 1.31 4.97
N THR A 123 -9.63 0.98 3.78
CA THR A 123 -9.39 1.75 2.56
C THR A 123 -10.10 3.10 2.60
N GLU A 124 -9.65 4.06 1.78
CA GLU A 124 -10.33 5.34 1.61
C GLU A 124 -11.81 5.16 1.22
N ALA A 125 -12.11 4.17 0.38
CA ALA A 125 -13.48 3.85 -0.02
C ALA A 125 -14.35 3.38 1.17
N GLN A 126 -13.79 2.55 2.07
CA GLN A 126 -14.49 2.14 3.29
C GLN A 126 -14.70 3.32 4.25
N GLY A 127 -13.73 4.24 4.34
CA GLY A 127 -13.88 5.49 5.09
C GLY A 127 -15.04 6.35 4.57
N ALA A 128 -15.14 6.54 3.25
CA ALA A 128 -16.23 7.31 2.64
C ALA A 128 -17.63 6.69 2.89
N LEU A 129 -17.72 5.35 2.90
CA LEU A 129 -18.94 4.65 3.27
C LEU A 129 -19.28 4.84 4.76
N ALA A 130 -18.27 4.86 5.63
CA ALA A 130 -18.47 5.09 7.06
C ALA A 130 -18.92 6.53 7.35
N ASP A 131 -18.37 7.53 6.65
CA ASP A 131 -18.74 8.95 6.82
C ASP A 131 -20.18 9.24 6.41
N THR A 132 -20.72 8.47 5.46
CA THR A 132 -22.10 8.58 4.99
C THR A 132 -23.05 7.60 5.68
N ALA A 133 -22.53 6.74 6.55
CA ALA A 133 -23.34 5.76 7.27
C ALA A 133 -24.26 6.46 8.26
N VAL A 134 -25.56 6.30 8.06
CA VAL A 134 -26.56 6.84 8.98
C VAL A 134 -26.51 6.05 10.30
N GLN A 135 -26.29 6.75 11.41
CA GLN A 135 -26.26 6.15 12.73
C GLN A 135 -27.66 5.69 13.18
N PRO A 136 -27.83 4.49 13.76
CA PRO A 136 -29.14 4.01 14.22
C PRO A 136 -29.86 4.96 15.16
N GLY A 137 -29.13 5.68 16.03
CA GLY A 137 -29.72 6.70 16.90
C GLY A 137 -30.27 7.92 16.16
N ALA A 138 -29.75 8.25 14.98
CA ALA A 138 -30.32 9.30 14.14
C ALA A 138 -31.65 8.85 13.50
N LEU A 139 -31.80 7.55 13.20
CA LEU A 139 -33.05 6.99 12.71
C LEU A 139 -34.13 6.98 13.79
N SER A 140 -33.78 6.65 15.04
CA SER A 140 -34.76 6.64 16.13
C SER A 140 -35.34 8.02 16.38
N VAL A 141 -34.51 9.07 16.46
CA VAL A 141 -34.98 10.45 16.62
C VAL A 141 -35.91 10.88 15.47
N GLN A 142 -35.57 10.52 14.22
CA GLN A 142 -36.43 10.84 13.08
C GLN A 142 -37.74 10.05 13.06
N LEU A 143 -37.74 8.83 13.60
CA LEU A 143 -38.94 8.00 13.71
C LEU A 143 -39.86 8.49 14.82
N ASP A 144 -39.30 8.90 15.95
CA ASP A 144 -40.06 9.44 17.10
C ASP A 144 -40.79 10.75 16.75
N LEU A 145 -40.28 11.50 15.76
CA LEU A 145 -40.93 12.69 15.22
C LEU A 145 -42.02 12.39 14.19
N LYS A 146 -42.10 11.16 13.69
CA LYS A 146 -43.14 10.76 12.74
C LYS A 146 -44.38 10.31 13.50
N VAL A 147 -45.54 10.71 12.97
CA VAL A 147 -46.84 10.19 13.44
C VAL A 147 -46.96 8.73 13.04
N ASP A 148 -47.43 7.88 13.97
CA ASP A 148 -47.70 6.48 13.70
C ASP A 148 -48.78 6.31 12.62
N LYS A 149 -48.56 5.35 11.72
CA LYS A 149 -49.57 5.02 10.70
C LYS A 149 -50.70 4.21 11.33
N VAL A 150 -51.92 4.72 11.23
CA VAL A 150 -53.13 3.94 11.53
C VAL A 150 -53.63 3.25 10.24
N ALA A 151 -54.05 1.99 10.34
CA ALA A 151 -54.60 1.25 9.21
C ALA A 151 -55.78 1.99 8.58
N GLY A 152 -55.80 2.09 7.24
CA GLY A 152 -56.80 2.85 6.49
C GLY A 152 -56.50 4.34 6.32
N TYR A 153 -55.43 4.88 6.94
CA TYR A 153 -55.08 6.30 6.87
C TYR A 153 -53.68 6.57 6.30
N GLY A 154 -53.53 7.73 5.64
CA GLY A 154 -52.23 8.26 5.20
C GLY A 154 -51.45 8.91 6.35
N LEU A 155 -50.12 8.97 6.24
CA LEU A 155 -49.21 9.58 7.24
C LEU A 155 -49.28 11.13 7.26
N SER A 156 -49.91 11.74 6.26
CA SER A 156 -50.01 13.19 6.06
C SER A 156 -51.41 13.62 5.60
N GLN A 157 -52.43 12.80 5.88
CA GLN A 157 -53.81 13.23 5.70
C GLN A 157 -54.25 13.93 6.98
N GLU A 158 -54.78 15.14 6.84
CA GLU A 158 -55.52 15.83 7.91
C GLU A 158 -56.82 15.07 8.16
N ASN A 159 -56.75 13.96 8.91
CA ASN A 159 -57.91 13.14 9.20
C ASN A 159 -58.77 13.83 10.26
N PHE A 160 -60.05 14.05 9.97
CA PHE A 160 -61.02 14.51 10.96
C PHE A 160 -61.03 13.59 12.19
N THR A 161 -60.88 14.18 13.36
CA THR A 161 -61.00 13.49 14.65
C THR A 161 -62.40 12.87 14.80
N ALA A 162 -62.55 11.89 15.70
CA ALA A 162 -63.85 11.27 15.97
C ALA A 162 -64.91 12.30 16.39
N ALA A 163 -64.51 13.33 17.14
CA ALA A 163 -65.38 14.42 17.56
C ALA A 163 -65.86 15.28 16.38
N GLU A 164 -64.97 15.59 15.43
CA GLU A 164 -65.33 16.33 14.23
C GLU A 164 -66.22 15.52 13.29
N LYS A 165 -65.96 14.21 13.16
CA LYS A 165 -66.85 13.31 12.41
C LYS A 165 -68.24 13.24 13.02
N ALA A 166 -68.36 13.21 14.35
CA ALA A 166 -69.64 13.24 15.04
C ALA A 166 -70.39 14.57 14.83
N LYS A 167 -69.66 15.71 14.85
CA LYS A 167 -70.24 17.02 14.52
C LYS A 167 -70.74 17.07 13.08
N LEU A 168 -69.97 16.54 12.13
CA LEU A 168 -70.37 16.49 10.71
C LEU A 168 -71.59 15.60 10.50
N ALA A 169 -71.64 14.42 11.11
CA ALA A 169 -72.83 13.56 11.08
C ALA A 169 -74.05 14.28 11.71
N GLY A 170 -73.84 15.10 12.74
CA GLY A 170 -74.88 15.95 13.32
C GLY A 170 -75.36 17.07 12.38
N LEU A 171 -74.55 17.50 11.40
CA LEU A 171 -74.98 18.44 10.36
C LEU A 171 -75.82 17.77 9.27
N GLU A 172 -75.59 16.48 8.99
CA GLU A 172 -76.45 15.70 8.08
C GLU A 172 -77.86 15.48 8.67
N GLY A 173 -78.02 15.62 9.99
CA GLY A 173 -79.31 15.75 10.67
C GLY A 173 -79.93 17.16 10.60
N SER A 174 -79.59 17.98 9.60
CA SER A 174 -80.17 19.33 9.49
C SER A 174 -81.69 19.25 9.41
N HIS A 175 -82.36 19.89 10.37
CA HIS A 175 -83.81 20.01 10.47
C HIS A 175 -84.51 20.66 9.26
N TYR A 176 -83.77 21.11 8.25
CA TYR A 176 -84.38 21.67 7.04
C TYR A 176 -85.00 20.57 6.17
N ARG A 177 -86.29 20.68 5.90
CA ARG A 177 -87.07 19.72 5.13
C ARG A 177 -87.40 20.14 3.69
N GLY A 178 -86.88 21.29 3.26
CA GLY A 178 -86.98 21.78 1.88
C GLY A 178 -87.96 22.92 1.69
N THR A 179 -88.19 23.26 0.41
CA THR A 179 -89.10 24.34 0.01
C THR A 179 -90.33 23.78 -0.70
N PHE A 180 -91.53 24.24 -0.35
CA PHE A 180 -92.81 23.77 -0.88
C PHE A 180 -93.62 24.93 -1.47
N ILE A 181 -94.45 24.63 -2.48
CA ILE A 181 -95.22 25.66 -3.20
C ILE A 181 -96.38 26.23 -2.37
N ASN A 182 -96.89 25.47 -1.39
CA ASN A 182 -97.94 25.89 -0.47
C ASN A 182 -97.96 24.97 0.77
N PHE A 183 -98.71 25.37 1.80
CA PHE A 183 -98.84 24.64 3.07
C PHE A 183 -99.44 23.24 2.91
N THR A 184 -100.35 23.04 1.95
CA THR A 184 -100.94 21.72 1.66
C THR A 184 -99.90 20.77 1.07
N ALA A 185 -99.02 21.27 0.19
CA ALA A 185 -97.94 20.50 -0.40
C ALA A 185 -96.92 20.08 0.66
N LEU A 186 -96.60 20.96 1.62
CA LEU A 186 -95.78 20.64 2.78
C LEU A 186 -96.40 19.49 3.60
N GLN A 187 -97.65 19.63 4.06
CA GLN A 187 -98.33 18.59 4.87
C GLN A 187 -98.52 17.28 4.11
N THR A 188 -98.72 17.32 2.79
CA THR A 188 -98.88 16.11 1.98
C THR A 188 -97.56 15.37 1.82
N ALA A 189 -96.46 16.11 1.64
CA ALA A 189 -95.13 15.54 1.45
C ALA A 189 -94.52 15.07 2.78
N LEU A 190 -94.79 15.78 3.87
CA LEU A 190 -94.27 15.53 5.22
C LEU A 190 -95.42 15.59 6.24
N PRO A 191 -96.26 14.54 6.32
CA PRO A 191 -97.37 14.50 7.26
C PRO A 191 -96.93 14.45 8.71
N ASN A 192 -95.74 13.90 8.95
CA ASN A 192 -95.07 13.84 10.25
C ASN A 192 -93.63 14.32 10.07
N ALA A 193 -93.10 15.02 11.06
CA ALA A 193 -91.70 15.45 11.12
C ALA A 193 -91.19 15.31 12.57
N GLU A 194 -89.94 15.67 12.81
CA GLU A 194 -89.32 15.66 14.14
C GLU A 194 -89.29 17.07 14.72
N GLU A 195 -89.33 17.19 16.05
CA GLU A 195 -89.21 18.47 16.76
C GLU A 195 -88.04 19.31 16.23
N GLY A 196 -88.34 20.57 15.89
CA GLY A 196 -87.35 21.51 15.35
C GLY A 196 -87.17 21.44 13.84
N ASP A 197 -87.79 20.47 13.15
CA ASP A 197 -87.86 20.45 11.69
C ASP A 197 -88.49 21.73 11.15
N TYR A 198 -87.95 22.24 10.05
CA TYR A 198 -88.46 23.43 9.40
C TYR A 198 -88.46 23.30 7.89
N ALA A 199 -89.47 23.86 7.25
CA ALA A 199 -89.63 23.91 5.82
C ALA A 199 -90.02 25.33 5.39
N ASP A 200 -89.62 25.71 4.19
CA ASP A 200 -89.98 27.01 3.63
C ASP A 200 -91.15 26.81 2.65
N VAL A 201 -92.17 27.65 2.72
CA VAL A 201 -93.32 27.67 1.80
C VAL A 201 -93.26 28.94 0.99
N ASP A 202 -93.14 28.80 -0.33
CA ASP A 202 -93.04 29.90 -1.29
C ASP A 202 -94.09 29.73 -2.38
N ALA A 203 -95.10 30.60 -2.38
CA ALA A 203 -96.18 30.59 -3.37
C ALA A 203 -95.78 31.19 -4.73
N GLY A 204 -94.51 31.62 -4.89
CA GLY A 204 -93.95 32.16 -6.11
C GLY A 204 -93.93 33.69 -6.16
N ALA A 205 -93.66 34.24 -7.35
CA ALA A 205 -93.33 35.65 -7.54
C ALA A 205 -94.35 36.61 -6.90
N GLY A 206 -93.85 37.46 -5.98
CA GLY A 206 -94.63 38.48 -5.28
C GLY A 206 -95.20 38.05 -3.92
N ALA A 207 -95.08 36.77 -3.54
CA ALA A 207 -95.41 36.30 -2.19
C ALA A 207 -94.14 36.22 -1.31
N PRO A 208 -94.22 36.52 0.00
CA PRO A 208 -93.11 36.27 0.92
C PRO A 208 -92.97 34.77 1.19
N VAL A 209 -91.73 34.31 1.35
CA VAL A 209 -91.45 32.96 1.86
C VAL A 209 -91.90 32.87 3.31
N GLN A 210 -92.70 31.87 3.63
CA GLN A 210 -93.14 31.57 4.99
C GLN A 210 -92.40 30.33 5.50
N ARG A 211 -91.71 30.45 6.62
CA ARG A 211 -91.09 29.30 7.27
C ARG A 211 -92.11 28.63 8.16
N TYR A 212 -92.28 27.33 7.98
CA TYR A 212 -93.07 26.47 8.85
C TYR A 212 -92.12 25.63 9.69
N ILE A 213 -92.39 25.55 10.98
CA ILE A 213 -91.66 24.76 11.95
C ILE A 213 -92.60 23.67 12.45
N TRP A 214 -92.10 22.45 12.59
CA TRP A 214 -92.89 21.34 13.13
C TRP A 214 -93.11 21.55 14.63
N ASP A 215 -94.38 21.63 15.03
CA ASP A 215 -94.82 21.61 16.42
C ASP A 215 -95.19 20.17 16.80
N GLU A 216 -94.31 19.53 17.57
CA GLU A 216 -94.51 18.15 18.03
C GLU A 216 -95.72 18.02 18.98
N SER A 217 -96.06 19.08 19.72
CA SER A 217 -97.12 19.04 20.73
C SER A 217 -98.51 18.91 20.10
N ASP A 218 -98.68 19.52 18.93
CA ASP A 218 -99.91 19.49 18.15
C ASP A 218 -99.80 18.57 16.91
N SER A 219 -98.61 17.99 16.66
CA SER A 219 -98.30 17.16 15.49
C SER A 219 -98.66 17.85 14.16
N GLU A 220 -98.34 19.15 14.08
CA GLU A 220 -98.66 19.98 12.92
C GLU A 220 -97.54 20.96 12.55
N TRP A 221 -97.57 21.41 11.30
CA TRP A 221 -96.67 22.46 10.81
C TRP A 221 -97.23 23.84 11.13
N VAL A 222 -96.45 24.67 11.83
CA VAL A 222 -96.86 26.02 12.28
C VAL A 222 -95.96 27.09 11.66
N ALA A 223 -96.53 28.19 11.18
CA ALA A 223 -95.81 29.32 10.55
C ALA A 223 -95.40 30.41 11.54
#